data_AF-A7TBT4-F1
#
_entry.id   AF-A7TBT4-F1
#
_cell.length_a   1.000
_cell.length_b   1.000
_cell.length_c   1.000
_cell.angle_alpha   90.00
_cell.angle_beta   90.00
_cell.angle_gamma   90.00
#
_symmetry.space_group_name_H-M   'P 1'
#
loop_
_entity.id
_entity.type
_entity.pdbx_description
1 polymer ?
#
loop_
_entity_poly.entity_id
_entity_poly.type
_entity_poly.pdbx_seq_one_letter_code
_entity_poly.pdbx_strand_id
1 'polypeptide(L)'
;LRLIDWGLAEFYHPGQEYNVRVASRYFKGPELLVDHQEYDYSLDMWSFGCMLASMIFRKEPFFHGHDNYDQLVRIAKVLGTEDLFDYIEKYHIELDPRFNDILGR
;
A
#
# COMPACT_ATOMS: atom_id res chain seq x y z
N LEU A 1 20.79 -14.93 -3.78
CA LEU A 1 19.89 -13.82 -3.43
C LEU A 1 20.39 -13.15 -2.14
N ARG A 2 20.44 -11.82 -2.11
CA ARG A 2 20.70 -10.99 -0.93
C ARG A 2 19.79 -9.76 -1.01
N LEU A 3 19.18 -9.37 0.10
CA LEU A 3 18.45 -8.11 0.21
C LEU A 3 19.45 -7.00 0.56
N ILE A 4 19.31 -5.84 -0.09
CA ILE A 4 20.23 -4.70 0.00
C ILE A 4 19.43 -3.41 0.26
N ASP A 5 20.14 -2.30 0.47
CA ASP A 5 19.58 -0.95 0.66
C ASP A 5 18.64 -0.81 1.88
N TRP A 6 19.23 -0.91 3.08
CA TRP A 6 18.53 -0.80 4.35
C TRP A 6 18.32 0.66 4.82
N GLY A 7 18.47 1.65 3.93
CA GLY A 7 18.43 3.08 4.30
C GLY A 7 17.07 3.60 4.76
N LEU A 8 15.98 2.87 4.44
CA LEU A 8 14.61 3.16 4.89
C LEU A 8 14.09 2.14 5.91
N ALA A 9 14.92 1.18 6.35
CA ALA A 9 14.51 0.20 7.35
C ALA A 9 14.36 0.87 8.72
N GLU A 10 13.45 0.36 9.54
CA GLU A 10 13.17 0.89 10.87
C GLU A 10 12.99 -0.24 11.89
N PHE A 11 13.26 0.04 13.17
CA PHE A 11 12.96 -0.90 14.24
C PHE A 11 11.48 -0.83 14.61
N TYR A 12 10.80 -1.97 14.59
CA TYR A 12 9.42 -2.05 15.02
C TYR A 12 9.29 -2.01 16.55
N HIS A 13 8.42 -1.13 17.00
CA HIS A 13 7.91 -0.99 18.35
C HIS A 13 6.37 -0.99 18.32
N PRO A 14 5.69 -1.80 19.16
CA PRO A 14 4.22 -1.81 19.22
C PRO A 14 3.62 -0.44 19.56
N GLY A 15 2.60 -0.02 18.80
CA GLY A 15 1.89 1.26 19.00
C GLY A 15 2.67 2.50 18.56
N GLN A 16 3.80 2.33 17.88
CA GLN A 16 4.53 3.45 17.28
C GLN A 16 3.94 3.79 15.91
N GLU A 17 3.74 5.09 15.68
CA GLU A 17 3.42 5.64 14.37
C GLU A 17 4.70 5.82 13.53
N TYR A 18 4.67 5.39 12.27
CA TYR A 18 5.79 5.49 11.34
C TYR A 18 5.46 6.38 10.15
N ASN A 19 6.51 6.89 9.49
CA ASN A 19 6.36 7.76 8.33
C ASN A 19 5.89 6.97 7.09
N VAL A 20 4.69 7.27 6.59
CA VAL A 20 4.12 6.61 5.41
C VAL A 20 4.80 6.93 4.07
N ARG A 21 5.74 7.88 4.06
CA ARG A 21 6.49 8.31 2.86
C ARG A 21 7.71 7.42 2.57
N VAL A 22 7.60 6.13 2.83
CA VAL A 22 8.60 5.09 2.53
C VAL A 22 8.19 4.26 1.30
N ALA A 23 9.12 3.45 0.77
CA ALA A 23 8.93 2.60 -0.40
C ALA A 23 8.66 3.32 -1.74
N SER A 24 9.02 2.63 -2.84
CA SER A 24 8.69 3.04 -4.21
C SER A 24 7.20 2.84 -4.49
N ARG A 25 6.58 3.77 -5.22
CA ARG A 25 5.12 3.84 -5.45
C ARG A 25 4.45 2.50 -5.72
N TYR A 26 4.98 1.71 -6.66
CA TYR A 26 4.36 0.46 -7.12
C TYR A 26 4.35 -0.66 -6.08
N PHE A 27 5.13 -0.51 -5.01
CA PHE A 27 5.26 -1.47 -3.92
C PHE A 27 4.67 -0.95 -2.61
N LYS A 28 4.11 0.27 -2.58
CA LYS A 28 3.43 0.80 -1.39
C LYS A 28 2.20 -0.05 -1.05
N GLY A 29 2.12 -0.48 0.20
CA GLY A 29 0.92 -1.09 0.79
C GLY A 29 -0.24 -0.10 0.90
N PRO A 30 -1.49 -0.57 0.94
CA PRO A 30 -2.66 0.28 1.16
C PRO A 30 -2.50 1.17 2.39
N GLU A 31 -1.90 0.67 3.48
CA GLU A 31 -1.64 1.41 4.72
C GLU A 31 -0.87 2.72 4.48
N LEU A 32 0.11 2.72 3.56
CA LEU A 32 0.88 3.92 3.23
C LEU A 32 0.09 4.89 2.33
N LEU A 33 -0.88 4.39 1.58
CA LEU A 33 -1.67 5.15 0.61
C LEU A 33 -2.89 5.82 1.25
N VAL A 34 -3.36 5.27 2.38
CA VAL A 34 -4.46 5.83 3.20
C VAL A 34 -3.97 6.51 4.49
N ASP A 35 -2.66 6.71 4.63
CA ASP A 35 -2.03 7.37 5.80
C ASP A 35 -2.27 6.66 7.14
N HIS A 36 -2.32 5.32 7.13
CA HIS A 36 -2.38 4.52 8.36
C HIS A 36 -0.96 4.28 8.90
N GLN A 37 -0.60 4.97 9.98
CA GLN A 37 0.78 5.08 10.45
C GLN A 37 1.24 3.98 11.40
N GLU A 38 0.32 3.29 12.08
CA GLU A 38 0.61 2.17 12.97
C GLU A 38 0.77 0.84 12.20
N TYR A 39 1.63 0.85 11.17
CA TYR A 39 1.94 -0.34 10.37
C TYR A 39 3.13 -1.14 10.92
N ASP A 40 3.27 -2.38 10.45
CA ASP A 40 4.30 -3.31 10.91
C ASP A 40 4.99 -4.04 9.74
N TYR A 41 5.65 -5.15 10.06
CA TYR A 41 6.35 -6.02 9.11
C TYR A 41 5.49 -6.51 7.93
N SER A 42 4.15 -6.49 8.05
CA SER A 42 3.23 -6.87 6.98
C SER A 42 3.39 -6.01 5.73
N LEU A 43 3.90 -4.78 5.86
CA LEU A 43 4.19 -3.89 4.74
C LEU A 43 5.17 -4.53 3.72
N ASP A 44 6.17 -5.27 4.22
CA ASP A 44 7.14 -5.97 3.37
C ASP A 44 6.49 -7.14 2.61
N MET A 45 5.49 -7.79 3.22
CA MET A 45 4.75 -8.87 2.59
C MET A 45 3.89 -8.39 1.42
N TRP A 46 3.31 -7.18 1.53
CA TRP A 46 2.64 -6.54 0.40
C TRP A 46 3.62 -6.28 -0.76
N SER A 47 4.77 -5.67 -0.46
CA SER A 47 5.82 -5.39 -1.45
C SER A 47 6.28 -6.67 -2.17
N PHE A 48 6.49 -7.74 -1.41
CA PHE A 48 6.82 -9.06 -1.96
C PHE A 48 5.68 -9.60 -2.85
N GLY A 49 4.43 -9.48 -2.44
CA GLY A 49 3.26 -9.86 -3.22
C GLY A 49 3.17 -9.13 -4.57
N CYS A 50 3.42 -7.83 -4.60
CA CYS A 50 3.50 -7.03 -5.82
C CYS A 50 4.61 -7.52 -6.78
N MET A 51 5.78 -7.84 -6.24
CA MET A 51 6.88 -8.41 -7.03
C MET A 51 6.53 -9.80 -7.56
N LEU A 52 5.96 -10.66 -6.73
CA LEU A 52 5.51 -12.01 -7.13
C LEU A 52 4.46 -11.95 -8.23
N ALA A 53 3.44 -11.10 -8.08
CA ALA A 53 2.41 -10.87 -9.10
C ALA A 53 3.02 -10.40 -10.43
N SER A 54 3.99 -9.48 -10.35
CA SER A 54 4.70 -9.00 -11.56
C SER A 54 5.45 -10.14 -12.27
N MET A 55 6.11 -11.02 -11.51
CA MET A 55 6.85 -12.17 -12.05
C MET A 55 5.93 -13.22 -12.69
N ILE A 56 4.87 -13.65 -12.01
CA ILE A 56 4.00 -14.74 -12.50
C ILE A 56 3.16 -14.29 -13.70
N PHE A 57 2.68 -13.04 -13.71
CA PHE A 57 1.85 -12.50 -14.78
C PHE A 57 2.66 -11.80 -15.88
N ARG A 58 3.99 -11.70 -15.73
CA ARG A 58 4.89 -10.97 -16.65
C ARG A 58 4.39 -9.55 -16.95
N LYS A 59 3.97 -8.84 -15.89
CA LYS A 59 3.42 -7.48 -15.96
C LYS A 59 4.16 -6.59 -14.97
N GLU A 60 4.97 -5.67 -15.47
CA GLU A 60 5.82 -4.82 -14.64
C GLU A 60 5.51 -3.33 -14.84
N PRO A 61 5.12 -2.59 -13.77
CA PRO A 61 4.70 -3.08 -12.46
C PRO A 61 3.29 -3.71 -12.51
N PHE A 62 2.97 -4.60 -11.56
CA PHE A 62 1.64 -5.22 -11.51
C PHE A 62 0.52 -4.18 -11.26
N PHE A 63 0.72 -3.29 -10.28
CA PHE A 63 -0.12 -2.13 -10.01
C PHE A 63 0.58 -0.85 -10.48
N HIS A 64 0.08 -0.26 -11.56
CA HIS A 64 0.74 0.87 -12.25
C HIS A 64 -0.05 2.18 -12.08
N GLY A 65 0.10 2.82 -10.92
CA GLY A 65 -0.51 4.12 -10.62
C GLY A 65 0.30 5.32 -11.11
N HIS A 66 -0.38 6.34 -11.62
CA HIS A 66 0.25 7.60 -12.07
C HIS A 66 0.82 8.44 -10.93
N ASP A 67 0.20 8.35 -9.75
CA ASP A 67 0.62 8.95 -8.48
C ASP A 67 0.15 8.05 -7.32
N ASN A 68 0.30 8.49 -6.07
CA ASN A 68 -0.12 7.69 -4.91
C ASN A 68 -1.65 7.51 -4.82
N TYR A 69 -2.44 8.48 -5.30
CA TYR A 69 -3.89 8.39 -5.30
C TYR A 69 -4.36 7.36 -6.34
N ASP A 70 -3.86 7.46 -7.58
CA ASP A 70 -4.16 6.48 -8.62
C ASP A 70 -3.60 5.09 -8.26
N GLN A 71 -2.50 5.00 -7.51
CA GLN A 71 -1.97 3.71 -7.04
C GLN A 71 -3.01 2.93 -6.23
N LEU A 72 -3.71 3.58 -5.30
CA LEU A 72 -4.76 2.94 -4.52
C LEU A 72 -5.94 2.53 -5.41
N VAL A 73 -6.29 3.35 -6.40
CA VAL A 73 -7.33 3.02 -7.40
C VAL A 73 -6.95 1.77 -8.21
N ARG A 74 -5.67 1.61 -8.60
CA ARG A 74 -5.22 0.39 -9.31
C ARG A 74 -5.32 -0.86 -8.45
N ILE A 75 -5.07 -0.73 -7.15
CA ILE A 75 -5.22 -1.83 -6.20
C ILE A 75 -6.70 -2.21 -6.06
N ALA A 76 -7.57 -1.22 -5.80
CA ALA A 76 -9.01 -1.42 -5.64
C ALA A 76 -9.66 -2.02 -6.89
N LYS A 77 -9.16 -1.71 -8.10
CA LYS A 77 -9.64 -2.31 -9.36
C LYS A 77 -9.38 -3.82 -9.47
N VAL A 78 -8.46 -4.38 -8.69
CA VAL A 78 -8.13 -5.82 -8.68
C VAL A 78 -8.69 -6.51 -7.45
N LEU A 79 -8.54 -5.91 -6.26
CA LEU A 79 -8.98 -6.50 -5.00
C LEU A 79 -10.43 -6.19 -4.65
N GLY A 80 -11.05 -5.22 -5.32
CA GLY A 80 -12.39 -4.72 -4.99
C GLY A 80 -12.35 -3.50 -4.08
N THR A 81 -13.43 -2.72 -4.08
CA THR A 81 -13.62 -1.57 -3.18
C THR A 81 -14.28 -1.96 -1.86
N GLU A 82 -15.06 -3.04 -1.81
CA GLU A 82 -15.73 -3.53 -0.60
C GLU A 82 -14.71 -3.84 0.50
N ASP A 83 -13.75 -4.73 0.26
CA ASP A 83 -12.69 -5.07 1.22
C ASP A 83 -11.83 -3.86 1.62
N LEU A 84 -11.66 -2.88 0.73
CA LEU A 84 -10.94 -1.64 1.05
C LEU A 84 -11.74 -0.76 2.02
N PHE A 85 -13.05 -0.61 1.80
CA PHE A 85 -13.90 0.16 2.71
C PHE A 85 -14.08 -0.55 4.06
N ASP A 86 -14.19 -1.88 4.08
CA ASP A 86 -14.20 -2.67 5.30
C ASP A 86 -12.89 -2.49 6.10
N TYR A 87 -11.74 -2.46 5.40
CA TYR A 87 -10.45 -2.15 6.02
C TYR A 87 -10.42 -0.74 6.63
N ILE A 88 -10.89 0.27 5.88
CA ILE A 88 -10.95 1.66 6.35
C ILE A 88 -11.84 1.78 7.59
N GLU A 89 -13.01 1.13 7.59
CA GLU A 89 -13.95 1.13 8.72
C GLU A 89 -13.36 0.43 9.94
N LYS A 90 -12.77 -0.76 9.75
CA LYS A 90 -12.18 -1.58 10.82
C LYS A 90 -11.13 -0.82 11.63
N TYR A 91 -10.30 -0.02 10.97
CA TYR A 91 -9.21 0.73 11.61
C TYR A 91 -9.54 2.21 11.82
N HIS A 92 -10.78 2.63 11.58
CA HIS A 92 -11.24 4.02 11.73
C HIS A 92 -10.35 5.03 11.01
N ILE A 93 -9.94 4.71 9.77
CA ILE A 93 -9.02 5.53 8.98
C ILE A 93 -9.77 6.74 8.38
N GLU A 94 -9.24 7.94 8.58
CA GLU A 94 -9.75 9.14 7.91
C GLU A 94 -9.21 9.21 6.47
N LEU A 95 -10.06 8.84 5.51
CA LEU A 95 -9.67 8.84 4.10
C LEU A 95 -9.60 10.26 3.53
N ASP A 96 -8.50 10.58 2.84
CA ASP A 96 -8.34 11.88 2.16
C ASP A 96 -9.52 12.13 1.19
N PRO A 97 -10.19 13.31 1.25
CA PRO A 97 -11.35 13.60 0.41
C PRO A 97 -11.12 13.44 -1.10
N ARG A 98 -9.88 13.52 -1.56
CA ARG A 98 -9.51 13.26 -2.97
C ARG A 98 -9.89 11.86 -3.44
N PHE A 99 -10.02 10.91 -2.52
CA PHE A 99 -10.41 9.54 -2.86
C PHE A 99 -11.89 9.39 -3.21
N ASN A 100 -12.76 10.30 -2.75
CA ASN A 100 -14.21 10.21 -2.95
C ASN A 100 -14.61 10.19 -4.44
N ASP A 101 -13.87 10.91 -5.29
CA ASP A 101 -14.19 11.03 -6.71
C ASP A 101 -13.53 9.94 -7.57
N ILE A 102 -12.55 9.21 -7.03
CA ILE A 102 -11.70 8.28 -7.79
C ILE A 102 -11.82 6.81 -7.36
N LEU A 103 -12.17 6.57 -6.10
CA LEU A 103 -12.60 5.26 -5.61
C LEU A 103 -14.12 5.24 -5.70
N GLY A 104 -14.62 4.73 -6.82
CA GLY A 104 -16.05 4.70 -7.11
C GLY A 104 -16.85 4.11 -5.95
N ARG A 105 -17.77 4.91 -5.43
CA ARG A 105 -18.87 4.49 -4.56
C ARG A 105 -20.19 4.91 -5.17
#